data_AF-A0A840K8S3-F1
#
_entry.id   AF-A0A840K8S3-F1
#
_cell.length_a   1.000
_cell.length_b   1.000
_cell.length_c   1.000
_cell.angle_alpha   90.00
_cell.angle_beta   90.00
_cell.angle_gamma   90.00
#
_symmetry.space_group_name_H-M   'P 1'
#
loop_
_entity.id
_entity.type
_entity.pdbx_description
1 polymer ?
#
loop_
_entity_poly.entity_id
_entity_poly.type
_entity_poly.pdbx_seq_one_letter_code
_entity_poly.pdbx_strand_id
1 'polypeptide(L)'
;MKKYNRYHSTIKTSYALGIQQQVLPHSFTSSIPRSTSQNWKELNPQKFVGNEFASQVETDLEQVKLILDKRLRKIRVAIYAFCRLYITIIEFIGKKNFEKIILQNREAVIDLVSNLPVEFDRNLVCKFLQITPHQFNIWKSNRLFRCSLSIIGYCKKRFPNQISQKEINVLKSLSPEKGFLPGAPLPFGDMLLKKDISQCPELLGIGIVFDWISLKKENPVKNQRNEVR
;
A
#
# COMPACT_ATOMS: atom_id res chain seq x y z
N MET A 1 53.52 -6.15 -40.06
CA MET A 1 52.17 -6.63 -39.69
C MET A 1 51.17 -5.51 -39.95
N LYS A 2 50.10 -5.72 -40.74
CA LYS A 2 49.04 -4.71 -40.91
C LYS A 2 48.34 -4.49 -39.57
N LYS A 3 48.28 -3.25 -39.10
CA LYS A 3 47.62 -2.87 -37.84
C LYS A 3 46.11 -2.98 -38.06
N TYR A 4 45.47 -3.97 -37.45
CA TYR A 4 44.02 -4.13 -37.51
C TYR A 4 43.35 -3.06 -36.64
N ASN A 5 42.46 -2.27 -37.24
CA ASN A 5 41.66 -1.30 -36.50
C ASN A 5 40.61 -2.02 -35.65
N ARG A 6 40.58 -1.73 -34.35
CA ARG A 6 39.57 -2.25 -33.41
C ARG A 6 38.47 -1.22 -33.25
N TYR A 7 37.27 -1.54 -33.75
CA TYR A 7 36.09 -0.70 -33.65
C TYR A 7 35.30 -0.99 -32.37
N HIS A 8 34.70 0.04 -31.78
CA HIS A 8 33.86 -0.07 -30.58
C HIS A 8 32.66 -1.00 -30.81
N SER A 9 32.22 -1.71 -29.77
CA SER A 9 31.08 -2.65 -29.84
C SER A 9 29.81 -1.97 -30.35
N THR A 10 29.49 -0.77 -29.86
CA THR A 10 28.33 0.04 -30.28
C THR A 10 28.28 0.29 -31.79
N ILE A 11 29.43 0.48 -32.43
CA ILE A 11 29.48 0.67 -33.89
C ILE A 11 29.08 -0.63 -34.58
N LYS A 12 29.61 -1.77 -34.13
CA LYS A 12 29.23 -3.09 -34.66
C LYS A 12 27.73 -3.36 -34.46
N THR A 13 27.20 -3.04 -33.29
CA THR A 13 25.76 -3.15 -32.98
C THR A 13 24.92 -2.27 -33.90
N SER A 14 25.33 -1.03 -34.19
CA SER A 14 24.60 -0.14 -35.10
C SER A 14 24.49 -0.68 -36.54
N TYR A 15 25.51 -1.42 -37.01
CA TYR A 15 25.49 -2.10 -38.30
C TYR A 15 24.63 -3.37 -38.27
N ALA A 16 24.66 -4.13 -37.18
CA ALA A 16 23.81 -5.31 -36.97
C ALA A 16 22.31 -4.96 -36.90
N LEU A 17 21.99 -3.78 -36.36
CA LEU A 17 20.62 -3.25 -36.26
C LEU A 17 20.15 -2.50 -37.53
N GLY A 18 21.04 -2.24 -38.49
CA GLY A 18 20.71 -1.52 -39.72
C GLY A 18 20.54 0.00 -39.59
N ILE A 19 20.82 0.57 -38.40
CA ILE A 19 20.61 2.00 -38.08
C ILE A 19 21.84 2.88 -38.37
N GLN A 20 22.93 2.32 -38.92
CA GLN A 20 24.22 3.00 -39.07
C GLN A 20 24.15 4.33 -39.82
N GLN A 21 23.25 4.48 -40.81
CA GLN A 21 23.13 5.73 -41.60
C GLN A 21 22.44 6.87 -40.82
N GLN A 22 21.70 6.54 -39.76
CA GLN A 22 20.99 7.52 -38.93
C GLN A 22 21.83 7.98 -37.74
N VAL A 23 22.68 7.08 -37.21
CA VAL A 23 23.45 7.32 -35.98
C VAL A 23 24.89 7.76 -36.26
N LEU A 24 25.50 7.30 -37.35
CA LEU A 24 26.90 7.56 -37.65
C LEU A 24 27.06 8.59 -38.77
N PRO A 25 28.05 9.50 -38.67
CA PRO A 25 28.33 10.46 -39.73
C PRO A 25 28.82 9.77 -41.00
N HIS A 26 28.40 10.28 -42.16
CA HIS A 26 28.72 9.68 -43.47
C HIS A 26 30.24 9.52 -43.68
N SER A 27 31.02 10.53 -43.29
CA SER A 27 32.49 10.51 -43.35
C SER A 27 33.11 9.32 -42.63
N PHE A 28 32.55 8.92 -41.49
CA PHE A 28 33.00 7.76 -40.74
C PHE A 28 32.59 6.45 -41.41
N THR A 29 31.34 6.37 -41.88
CA THR A 29 30.83 5.15 -42.55
C THR A 29 31.59 4.81 -43.83
N SER A 30 32.03 5.82 -44.60
CA SER A 30 32.83 5.64 -45.81
C SER A 30 34.27 5.19 -45.53
N SER A 31 34.79 5.44 -44.31
CA SER A 31 36.14 5.03 -43.91
C SER A 31 36.25 3.53 -43.54
N ILE A 32 35.11 2.87 -43.32
CA ILE A 32 35.05 1.47 -42.89
C ILE A 32 35.13 0.56 -44.12
N PRO A 33 36.08 -0.40 -44.18
CA PRO A 33 36.17 -1.34 -45.28
C PRO A 33 34.89 -2.14 -45.47
N ARG A 34 34.51 -2.38 -46.73
CA ARG A 34 33.29 -3.10 -47.10
C ARG A 34 33.20 -4.48 -46.42
N SER A 35 34.28 -5.26 -46.43
CA SER A 35 34.34 -6.58 -45.80
C SER A 35 34.04 -6.54 -44.30
N THR A 36 34.55 -5.52 -43.61
CA THR A 36 34.31 -5.30 -42.19
C THR A 36 32.86 -4.90 -41.92
N SER A 37 32.32 -3.97 -42.70
CA SER A 37 30.92 -3.54 -42.56
C SER A 37 29.91 -4.66 -42.86
N GLN A 38 30.23 -5.53 -43.83
CA GLN A 38 29.37 -6.65 -44.21
C GLN A 38 29.34 -7.72 -43.13
N ASN A 39 30.50 -8.04 -42.54
CA ASN A 39 30.59 -8.96 -41.40
C ASN A 39 29.69 -8.52 -40.23
N TRP A 40 29.64 -7.21 -39.95
CA TRP A 40 28.77 -6.67 -38.88
C TRP A 40 27.28 -6.67 -39.21
N LYS A 41 26.91 -6.56 -40.49
CA LYS A 41 25.51 -6.70 -40.91
C LYS A 41 25.01 -8.13 -40.82
N GLU A 42 25.89 -9.11 -40.98
CA GLU A 42 25.58 -10.54 -40.89
C GLU A 42 25.56 -11.05 -39.43
N LEU A 43 26.06 -10.24 -38.49
CA LEU A 43 25.98 -10.51 -37.06
C LEU A 43 24.53 -10.33 -36.58
N ASN A 44 23.82 -11.44 -36.40
CA ASN A 44 22.49 -11.42 -35.79
C ASN A 44 22.62 -11.03 -34.29
N PRO A 45 21.97 -9.95 -33.83
CA PRO A 45 21.98 -9.54 -32.42
C PRO A 45 21.56 -10.66 -31.45
N GLN A 46 20.68 -11.56 -31.88
CA GLN A 46 20.20 -12.71 -31.10
C GLN A 46 21.28 -13.78 -30.86
N LYS A 47 22.39 -13.77 -31.60
CA LYS A 47 23.49 -14.75 -31.44
C LYS A 47 24.49 -14.36 -30.34
N PHE A 48 24.39 -13.14 -29.80
CA PHE A 48 25.28 -12.72 -28.71
C PHE A 48 24.79 -13.31 -27.39
N VAL A 49 25.67 -14.06 -26.72
CA VAL A 49 25.43 -14.53 -25.35
C VAL A 49 25.23 -13.30 -24.45
N GLY A 50 24.11 -13.27 -23.71
CA GLY A 50 23.73 -12.15 -22.86
C GLY A 50 22.88 -11.07 -23.53
N ASN A 51 22.47 -11.23 -24.80
CA ASN A 51 21.49 -10.34 -25.45
C ASN A 51 20.16 -10.28 -24.67
N GLU A 52 19.79 -11.35 -23.99
CA GLU A 52 18.63 -11.41 -23.08
C GLU A 52 18.69 -10.41 -21.93
N PHE A 53 19.89 -9.97 -21.53
CA PHE A 53 20.09 -8.95 -20.50
C PHE A 53 20.34 -7.55 -21.07
N ALA A 54 20.60 -7.43 -22.38
CA ALA A 54 20.98 -6.16 -23.00
C ALA A 54 19.89 -5.09 -22.83
N SER A 55 18.62 -5.47 -23.04
CA SER A 55 17.47 -4.57 -22.85
C SER A 55 17.31 -4.12 -21.39
N GLN A 56 17.52 -5.02 -20.43
CA GLN A 56 17.47 -4.69 -19.00
C GLN A 56 18.59 -3.72 -18.64
N VAL A 57 19.83 -3.99 -19.10
CA VAL A 57 21.00 -3.14 -18.84
C VAL A 57 20.82 -1.75 -19.44
N GLU A 58 20.30 -1.65 -20.67
CA GLU A 58 20.00 -0.36 -21.30
C GLU A 58 18.96 0.42 -20.50
N THR A 59 17.88 -0.24 -20.07
CA THR A 59 16.83 0.36 -19.23
C THR A 59 17.39 0.86 -17.91
N ASP A 60 18.21 0.05 -17.22
CA ASP A 60 18.81 0.42 -15.94
C ASP A 60 19.80 1.58 -16.10
N LEU A 61 20.57 1.61 -17.20
CA LEU A 61 21.47 2.71 -17.51
C LEU A 61 20.72 4.01 -17.79
N GLU A 62 19.57 3.96 -18.47
CA GLU A 62 18.72 5.14 -18.65
C GLU A 62 18.17 5.65 -17.31
N GLN A 63 17.71 4.76 -16.44
CA GLN A 63 17.26 5.12 -15.08
C GLN A 63 18.39 5.78 -14.28
N VAL A 64 19.60 5.23 -14.32
CA VAL A 64 20.77 5.80 -13.65
C VAL A 64 21.12 7.19 -14.22
N LYS A 65 21.13 7.35 -15.54
CA LYS A 65 21.36 8.66 -16.18
C LYS A 65 20.35 9.70 -15.71
N LEU A 66 19.07 9.33 -15.63
CA LEU A 66 18.01 10.22 -15.16
C LEU A 66 18.23 10.62 -13.69
N ILE A 67 18.51 9.66 -12.79
CA ILE A 67 18.80 9.92 -11.37
C ILE A 67 20.05 10.81 -11.21
N LEU A 68 21.01 10.71 -12.13
CA LEU A 68 22.23 11.50 -12.12
C LEU A 68 22.07 12.93 -12.64
N ASP A 69 20.92 13.28 -13.23
CA ASP A 69 20.63 14.63 -13.72
C ASP A 69 20.84 15.70 -12.63
N LYS A 70 21.50 16.79 -13.00
CA LYS A 70 21.79 17.93 -12.12
C LYS A 70 20.52 18.57 -11.54
N ARG A 71 19.40 18.55 -12.27
CA ARG A 71 18.09 19.07 -11.84
C ARG A 71 17.53 18.29 -10.66
N LEU A 72 17.82 16.99 -10.59
CA LEU A 72 17.37 16.11 -9.51
C LEU A 72 18.32 16.07 -8.31
N ARG A 73 19.43 16.83 -8.33
CA ARG A 73 20.47 16.77 -7.28
C ARG A 73 19.90 16.92 -5.86
N LYS A 74 19.03 17.92 -5.63
CA LYS A 74 18.44 18.17 -4.31
C LYS A 74 17.53 17.03 -3.86
N ILE A 75 16.66 16.57 -4.75
CA ILE A 75 15.73 15.45 -4.51
C ILE A 75 16.52 14.16 -4.21
N ARG A 76 17.54 13.86 -5.02
CA ARG A 76 18.41 12.69 -4.83
C ARG A 76 19.10 12.71 -3.48
N VAL A 77 19.66 13.84 -3.06
CA VAL A 77 20.31 13.96 -1.74
C VAL A 77 19.30 13.75 -0.62
N ALA A 78 18.09 14.32 -0.73
CA ALA A 78 17.04 14.12 0.26
C ALA A 78 16.60 12.66 0.37
N ILE A 79 16.32 12.00 -0.78
CA ILE A 79 15.93 10.59 -0.82
C ILE A 79 17.06 9.71 -0.26
N TYR A 80 18.31 9.97 -0.64
CA TYR A 80 19.45 9.22 -0.13
C TYR A 80 19.57 9.35 1.40
N ALA A 81 19.47 10.57 1.94
CA ALA A 81 19.52 10.80 3.37
C ALA A 81 18.36 10.10 4.10
N PHE A 82 17.15 10.17 3.54
CA PHE A 82 15.96 9.49 4.08
C PHE A 82 16.11 7.97 4.09
N CYS A 83 16.53 7.36 2.98
CA CYS A 83 16.76 5.92 2.89
C CYS A 83 17.83 5.47 3.89
N ARG A 84 18.93 6.21 4.00
CA ARG A 84 19.98 5.91 4.97
C ARG A 84 19.46 5.97 6.40
N LEU A 85 18.71 7.01 6.75
CA LEU A 85 18.08 7.14 8.06
C LEU A 85 17.13 5.98 8.36
N TYR A 86 16.25 5.64 7.42
CA TYR A 86 15.31 4.54 7.55
C TYR A 86 16.00 3.19 7.78
N ILE A 87 17.03 2.88 6.99
CA ILE A 87 17.81 1.65 7.14
C ILE A 87 18.48 1.62 8.53
N THR A 88 19.13 2.71 8.94
CA THR A 88 19.76 2.80 10.26
C THR A 88 18.77 2.63 11.41
N ILE A 89 17.56 3.19 11.31
CA ILE A 89 16.50 2.99 12.31
C ILE A 89 16.10 1.50 12.41
N ILE A 90 15.93 0.84 11.26
CA ILE A 90 15.55 -0.58 11.23
C ILE A 90 16.68 -1.46 11.77
N GLU A 91 17.93 -1.18 11.41
CA GLU A 91 19.09 -1.91 11.92
C GLU A 91 19.25 -1.73 13.43
N PHE A 92 19.03 -0.52 13.93
CA PHE A 92 19.12 -0.20 15.36
C PHE A 92 18.04 -0.89 16.20
N ILE A 93 16.78 -0.85 15.75
CA ILE A 93 15.65 -1.47 16.46
C ILE A 93 15.65 -3.00 16.26
N GLY A 94 16.03 -3.44 15.07
CA GLY A 94 15.87 -4.80 14.57
C GLY A 94 14.49 -5.03 13.96
N LYS A 95 14.45 -5.73 12.81
CA LYS A 95 13.22 -5.96 12.01
C LYS A 95 12.03 -6.50 12.83
N LYS A 96 12.25 -7.56 13.62
CA LYS A 96 11.20 -8.19 14.43
C LYS A 96 10.64 -7.26 15.52
N ASN A 97 11.48 -6.41 16.08
CA ASN A 97 11.05 -5.47 17.11
C ASN A 97 10.28 -4.30 16.49
N PHE A 98 10.70 -3.85 15.31
CA PHE A 98 9.95 -2.86 14.53
C PHE A 98 8.53 -3.34 14.23
N GLU A 99 8.38 -4.56 13.71
CA GLU A 99 7.06 -5.19 13.47
C GLU A 99 6.20 -5.25 14.76
N LYS A 100 6.81 -5.59 15.91
CA LYS A 100 6.11 -5.60 17.21
C LYS A 100 5.64 -4.22 17.64
N ILE A 101 6.48 -3.19 17.51
CA ILE A 101 6.13 -1.80 17.86
C ILE A 101 4.95 -1.32 17.01
N ILE A 102 4.98 -1.65 15.72
CA ILE A 102 3.89 -1.33 14.78
C ILE A 102 2.60 -2.05 15.17
N LEU A 103 2.66 -3.34 15.54
CA LEU A 103 1.51 -4.11 16.02
C LEU A 103 0.91 -3.55 17.32
N GLN A 104 1.76 -3.10 18.25
CA GLN A 104 1.32 -2.47 19.50
C GLN A 104 0.61 -1.13 19.25
N ASN A 105 1.06 -0.38 18.25
CA ASN A 105 0.51 0.93 17.89
C ASN A 105 -0.42 0.88 16.67
N ARG A 106 -1.12 -0.25 16.47
CA ARG A 106 -1.96 -0.49 15.28
C ARG A 106 -2.98 0.62 14.98
N GLU A 107 -3.58 1.22 16.01
CA GLU A 107 -4.62 2.25 15.82
C GLU A 107 -4.03 3.52 15.22
N ALA A 108 -2.88 3.96 15.74
CA ALA A 108 -2.16 5.13 15.22
C ALA A 108 -1.71 4.90 13.77
N VAL A 109 -1.32 3.67 13.42
CA VAL A 109 -0.99 3.31 12.04
C VAL A 109 -2.22 3.37 11.12
N ILE A 110 -3.38 2.88 11.59
CA ILE A 110 -4.63 3.00 10.83
C ILE A 110 -4.98 4.46 10.58
N ASP A 111 -4.85 5.32 11.59
CA ASP A 111 -5.12 6.75 11.45
C ASP A 111 -4.13 7.40 10.48
N LEU A 112 -2.82 7.14 10.63
CA LEU A 112 -1.78 7.66 9.74
C LEU A 112 -2.11 7.35 8.28
N VAL A 113 -2.36 6.08 7.95
CA VAL A 113 -2.57 5.64 6.56
C VAL A 113 -3.93 6.06 6.02
N SER A 114 -4.96 6.13 6.87
CA SER A 114 -6.31 6.54 6.46
C SER A 114 -6.41 8.03 6.18
N ASN A 115 -5.63 8.86 6.88
CA ASN A 115 -5.60 10.31 6.74
C ASN A 115 -4.65 10.81 5.63
N LEU A 116 -4.00 9.91 4.88
CA LEU A 116 -3.18 10.28 3.74
C LEU A 116 -4.05 10.90 2.62
N PRO A 117 -3.52 11.90 1.89
CA PRO A 117 -4.16 12.44 0.69
C PRO A 117 -4.54 11.33 -0.30
N VAL A 118 -5.63 11.53 -1.04
CA VAL A 118 -6.18 10.51 -1.96
C VAL A 118 -5.18 10.18 -3.09
N GLU A 119 -4.36 11.16 -3.45
CA GLU A 119 -3.33 11.06 -4.49
C GLU A 119 -2.13 10.21 -4.05
N PHE A 120 -1.98 9.94 -2.75
CA PHE A 120 -0.84 9.19 -2.22
C PHE A 120 -1.11 7.69 -2.23
N ASP A 121 -0.15 6.89 -2.72
CA ASP A 121 -0.27 5.44 -2.68
C ASP A 121 -0.12 4.91 -1.25
N ARG A 122 -1.26 4.56 -0.65
CA ARG A 122 -1.34 3.96 0.70
C ARG A 122 -0.54 2.66 0.78
N ASN A 123 -0.43 1.90 -0.31
CA ASN A 123 0.32 0.64 -0.31
C ASN A 123 1.82 0.88 -0.10
N LEU A 124 2.35 2.00 -0.60
CA LEU A 124 3.74 2.38 -0.43
C LEU A 124 4.04 2.68 1.05
N VAL A 125 3.12 3.37 1.75
CA VAL A 125 3.25 3.60 3.20
C VAL A 125 3.15 2.32 3.99
N CYS A 126 2.21 1.42 3.64
CA CYS A 126 2.13 0.11 4.28
C CYS A 126 3.44 -0.67 4.13
N LYS A 127 4.04 -0.69 2.93
CA LYS A 127 5.34 -1.33 2.70
C LYS A 127 6.46 -0.68 3.52
N PHE A 128 6.47 0.65 3.63
CA PHE A 128 7.42 1.38 4.46
C PHE A 128 7.30 1.01 5.94
N LEU A 129 6.08 0.82 6.44
CA LEU A 129 5.81 0.36 7.80
C LEU A 129 5.97 -1.15 7.99
N GLN A 130 6.46 -1.87 6.96
CA GLN A 130 6.61 -3.33 6.94
C GLN A 130 5.29 -4.10 7.16
N ILE A 131 4.17 -3.51 6.73
CA ILE A 131 2.83 -4.12 6.79
C ILE A 131 2.39 -4.48 5.38
N THR A 132 1.79 -5.67 5.23
CA THR A 132 1.15 -6.03 3.96
C THR A 132 -0.16 -5.25 3.77
N PRO A 133 -0.50 -4.81 2.55
CA PRO A 133 -1.78 -4.14 2.28
C PRO A 133 -3.00 -4.95 2.78
N HIS A 134 -2.91 -6.28 2.69
CA HIS A 134 -3.93 -7.19 3.20
C HIS A 134 -4.12 -7.07 4.72
N GLN A 135 -3.01 -7.12 5.47
CA GLN A 135 -3.04 -6.98 6.93
C GLN A 135 -3.60 -5.62 7.36
N PHE A 136 -3.23 -4.54 6.66
CA PHE A 136 -3.82 -3.22 6.89
C PHE A 136 -5.34 -3.21 6.68
N ASN A 137 -5.84 -3.80 5.59
CA ASN A 137 -7.27 -3.88 5.31
C ASN A 137 -8.03 -4.70 6.36
N ILE A 138 -7.42 -5.77 6.87
CA ILE A 138 -7.98 -6.53 8.00
C ILE A 138 -8.07 -5.61 9.22
N TRP A 139 -7.01 -4.89 9.59
CA TRP A 139 -7.03 -4.00 10.75
C TRP A 139 -8.07 -2.89 10.62
N LYS A 140 -8.18 -2.28 9.45
CA LYS A 140 -9.19 -1.27 9.16
C LYS A 140 -10.60 -1.83 9.29
N SER A 141 -10.85 -3.02 8.74
CA SER A 141 -12.14 -3.71 8.86
C SER A 141 -12.45 -4.06 10.32
N ASN A 142 -11.46 -4.60 11.04
CA ASN A 142 -11.56 -4.96 12.45
C ASN A 142 -11.88 -3.75 13.34
N ARG A 143 -11.38 -2.55 12.98
CA ARG A 143 -11.70 -1.30 13.67
C ARG A 143 -13.12 -0.81 13.37
N LEU A 144 -13.54 -0.88 12.11
CA LEU A 144 -14.89 -0.46 11.69
C LEU A 144 -16.00 -1.34 12.28
N PHE A 145 -15.75 -2.64 12.40
CA PHE A 145 -16.74 -3.63 12.85
C PHE A 145 -16.49 -4.12 14.29
N ARG A 146 -16.04 -3.23 15.18
CA ARG A 146 -15.96 -3.56 16.60
C ARG A 146 -17.35 -3.69 17.21
N CYS A 147 -17.58 -4.77 17.94
CA CYS A 147 -18.79 -4.95 18.73
C CYS A 147 -18.44 -4.83 20.20
N SER A 148 -19.02 -3.85 20.90
CA SER A 148 -18.81 -3.65 22.34
C SER A 148 -19.52 -4.69 23.21
N LEU A 149 -20.56 -5.35 22.67
CA LEU A 149 -21.27 -6.43 23.36
C LEU A 149 -20.57 -7.78 23.24
N SER A 150 -19.70 -7.95 22.25
CA SER A 150 -18.91 -9.16 22.09
C SER A 150 -17.71 -9.13 23.03
N ILE A 151 -17.52 -10.20 23.82
CA ILE A 151 -16.35 -10.38 24.68
C ILE A 151 -15.04 -10.35 23.85
N ILE A 152 -15.10 -10.84 22.61
CA ILE A 152 -13.96 -10.89 21.69
C ILE A 152 -13.77 -9.54 20.97
N GLY A 153 -14.74 -8.62 21.07
CA GLY A 153 -14.68 -7.28 20.47
C GLY A 153 -15.04 -7.22 18.98
N TYR A 154 -15.53 -8.31 18.41
CA TYR A 154 -15.85 -8.43 16.99
C TYR A 154 -17.29 -8.92 16.78
N CYS A 155 -17.98 -8.38 15.79
CA CYS A 155 -19.36 -8.80 15.48
C CYS A 155 -19.41 -10.16 14.77
N LYS A 156 -20.21 -11.10 15.30
CA LYS A 156 -20.44 -12.43 14.71
C LYS A 156 -21.01 -12.39 13.29
N LYS A 157 -21.84 -11.39 12.97
CA LYS A 157 -22.42 -11.23 11.63
C LYS A 157 -21.34 -11.03 10.55
N ARG A 158 -20.29 -10.27 10.88
CA ARG A 158 -19.18 -10.00 9.96
C ARG A 158 -18.09 -11.07 10.04
N PHE A 159 -17.89 -11.65 11.22
CA PHE A 159 -16.92 -12.71 11.48
C PHE A 159 -17.66 -13.99 11.93
N PRO A 160 -18.24 -14.76 11.01
CA PRO A 160 -19.13 -15.88 11.34
C PRO A 160 -18.40 -17.04 12.04
N ASN A 161 -17.09 -17.17 11.82
CA ASN A 161 -16.27 -18.27 12.33
C ASN A 161 -15.79 -18.07 13.78
N GLN A 162 -16.43 -17.17 14.54
CA GLN A 162 -16.09 -16.91 15.94
C GLN A 162 -16.54 -18.01 16.91
N ILE A 163 -17.59 -18.75 16.54
CA ILE A 163 -18.16 -19.80 17.38
C ILE A 163 -18.37 -21.05 16.53
N SER A 164 -17.94 -22.19 17.07
CA SER A 164 -18.08 -23.47 16.39
C SER A 164 -19.54 -23.94 16.40
N GLN A 165 -19.92 -24.75 15.42
CA GLN A 165 -21.27 -25.32 15.36
C GLN A 165 -21.59 -26.19 16.59
N LYS A 166 -20.56 -26.81 17.20
CA LYS A 166 -20.69 -27.58 18.44
C LYS A 166 -21.11 -26.69 19.60
N GLU A 167 -20.45 -25.55 19.78
CA GLU A 167 -20.80 -24.57 20.82
C GLU A 167 -22.19 -23.96 20.58
N ILE A 168 -22.56 -23.70 19.31
CA ILE A 168 -23.91 -23.27 18.96
C ILE A 168 -24.95 -24.31 19.41
N ASN A 169 -24.68 -25.60 19.15
CA ASN A 169 -25.60 -26.67 19.52
C ASN A 169 -25.71 -26.84 21.04
N VAL A 170 -24.61 -26.67 21.78
CA VAL A 170 -24.62 -26.64 23.25
C VAL A 170 -25.44 -25.44 23.76
N LEU A 171 -25.23 -24.24 23.23
CA LEU A 171 -26.00 -23.04 23.59
C LEU A 171 -27.50 -23.21 23.31
N LYS A 172 -27.86 -23.87 22.20
CA LYS A 172 -29.25 -24.21 21.89
C LYS A 172 -29.82 -25.21 22.89
N SER A 173 -29.06 -26.22 23.29
CA SER A 173 -29.50 -27.22 24.28
C SER A 173 -29.64 -26.66 25.70
N LEU A 174 -28.86 -25.64 26.04
CA LEU A 174 -28.91 -24.94 27.33
C LEU A 174 -30.00 -23.87 27.40
N SER A 175 -30.53 -23.42 26.25
CA SER A 175 -31.71 -22.55 26.24
C SER A 175 -32.95 -23.41 26.45
N PRO A 176 -33.71 -23.22 27.54
CA PRO A 176 -34.91 -24.00 27.75
C PRO A 176 -35.90 -23.75 26.59
N GLU A 177 -36.33 -24.83 25.94
CA GLU A 177 -37.51 -24.86 25.08
C GLU A 177 -38.75 -24.58 25.94
N LYS A 178 -38.98 -23.31 26.31
CA LYS A 178 -40.26 -22.91 26.89
C LYS A 178 -40.92 -21.89 25.98
N GLY A 179 -42.13 -22.25 25.59
CA GLY A 179 -42.94 -21.61 24.58
C GLY A 179 -43.02 -20.10 24.71
N PHE A 180 -43.08 -19.48 23.53
CA PHE A 180 -43.48 -18.12 23.31
C PHE A 180 -44.79 -17.81 24.07
N LEU A 181 -44.71 -16.95 25.08
CA LEU A 181 -45.85 -16.12 25.46
C LEU A 181 -45.86 -14.91 24.52
N PRO A 182 -47.00 -14.57 23.88
CA PRO A 182 -47.09 -13.40 23.02
C PRO A 182 -46.99 -12.14 23.91
N GLY A 183 -45.80 -11.55 23.98
CA GLY A 183 -45.53 -10.32 24.73
C GLY A 183 -44.29 -10.32 25.63
N ALA A 184 -43.58 -11.44 25.79
CA ALA A 184 -42.33 -11.47 26.57
C ALA A 184 -41.09 -11.16 25.70
N PRO A 185 -40.07 -10.45 26.23
CA PRO A 185 -38.84 -10.19 25.50
C PRO A 185 -38.14 -11.51 25.15
N LEU A 186 -37.68 -11.61 23.90
CA LEU A 186 -37.08 -12.79 23.28
C LEU A 186 -35.97 -13.45 24.13
N PRO A 187 -35.77 -14.78 23.98
CA PRO A 187 -34.82 -15.55 24.78
C PRO A 187 -33.40 -15.02 24.63
N PHE A 188 -32.59 -15.19 25.68
CA PHE A 188 -31.20 -14.72 25.79
C PHE A 188 -30.33 -14.99 24.54
N GLY A 189 -30.53 -16.12 23.84
CA GLY A 189 -29.83 -16.45 22.59
C GLY A 189 -30.21 -15.56 21.40
N ASP A 190 -31.48 -15.20 21.27
CA ASP A 190 -31.99 -14.27 20.25
C ASP A 190 -31.75 -12.80 20.63
N MET A 191 -31.63 -12.51 21.92
CA MET A 191 -31.29 -11.17 22.42
C MET A 191 -29.82 -10.81 22.11
N LEU A 192 -28.91 -11.79 22.14
CA LEU A 192 -27.53 -11.62 21.66
C LEU A 192 -27.50 -11.42 20.13
N LEU A 193 -28.24 -12.24 19.38
CA LEU A 193 -28.32 -12.12 17.91
C LEU A 193 -29.01 -10.83 17.43
N LYS A 194 -30.06 -10.34 18.10
CA LYS A 194 -30.77 -9.10 17.74
C LYS A 194 -30.11 -7.82 18.26
N LYS A 195 -29.45 -7.83 19.42
CA LYS A 195 -28.66 -6.67 19.87
C LYS A 195 -27.36 -6.50 19.07
N ASP A 196 -26.76 -7.59 18.60
CA ASP A 196 -25.63 -7.52 17.65
C ASP A 196 -26.03 -6.86 16.31
N ILE A 197 -27.30 -6.93 15.91
CA ILE A 197 -27.81 -6.33 14.67
C ILE A 197 -27.95 -4.80 14.78
N SER A 198 -28.35 -4.25 15.94
CA SER A 198 -28.58 -2.81 16.11
C SER A 198 -27.33 -1.98 16.40
N GLN A 199 -26.19 -2.63 16.68
CA GLN A 199 -24.91 -1.95 16.96
C GLN A 199 -23.87 -2.08 15.85
N CYS A 200 -24.24 -2.67 14.72
CA CYS A 200 -23.45 -2.56 13.50
C CYS A 200 -23.77 -1.21 12.82
N PRO A 201 -22.80 -0.32 12.55
CA PRO A 201 -23.04 0.98 11.91
C PRO A 201 -23.60 0.96 10.48
N GLU A 202 -24.08 -0.19 9.97
CA GLU A 202 -24.47 -0.39 8.56
C GLU A 202 -25.99 -0.43 8.33
N LEU A 203 -26.80 0.25 9.16
CA LEU A 203 -28.21 0.52 8.84
C LEU A 203 -28.52 1.99 8.54
N LEU A 204 -27.51 2.84 8.35
CA LEU A 204 -27.66 4.19 7.81
C LEU A 204 -26.65 4.42 6.70
N GLY A 205 -26.95 3.85 5.54
CA GLY A 205 -26.20 4.08 4.33
C GLY A 205 -27.15 4.05 3.14
N ILE A 206 -27.85 5.17 2.93
CA ILE A 206 -28.21 5.81 1.64
C ILE A 206 -29.40 6.74 1.92
N GLY A 207 -29.16 8.06 1.91
CA GLY A 207 -30.18 9.07 1.62
C GLY A 207 -30.45 10.14 2.69
N ILE A 208 -29.82 11.31 2.48
CA ILE A 208 -30.41 12.66 2.66
C ILE A 208 -30.49 13.22 4.11
N VAL A 209 -29.66 14.26 4.32
CA VAL A 209 -29.81 15.42 5.23
C VAL A 209 -29.91 15.14 6.73
N PHE A 210 -28.81 15.39 7.46
CA PHE A 210 -28.88 15.86 8.84
C PHE A 210 -27.89 17.00 9.04
N ASP A 211 -28.25 18.12 8.44
CA ASP A 211 -27.77 19.43 8.83
C ASP A 211 -28.69 19.90 9.96
N TRP A 212 -28.26 19.74 11.22
CA TRP A 212 -28.69 20.54 12.39
C TRP A 212 -27.94 20.02 13.61
N ILE A 213 -26.68 20.42 13.69
CA ILE A 213 -25.94 20.42 14.94
C ILE A 213 -26.78 21.15 15.98
N SER A 214 -27.05 20.41 17.06
CA SER A 214 -27.59 20.82 18.36
C SER A 214 -26.82 21.98 18.98
N LEU A 215 -26.95 23.17 18.41
CA LEU A 215 -26.65 24.47 19.02
C LEU A 215 -27.97 25.12 19.47
N LYS A 216 -28.76 24.42 20.29
CA LYS A 216 -29.80 25.04 21.12
C LYS A 216 -30.42 24.06 22.12
N LYS A 217 -29.97 24.15 23.37
CA LYS A 217 -30.74 24.06 24.63
C LYS A 217 -29.71 24.16 25.77
N GLU A 218 -29.42 25.38 26.19
CA GLU A 218 -30.06 26.03 27.35
C GLU A 218 -29.61 25.40 28.69
N ASN A 219 -28.59 26.03 29.29
CA ASN A 219 -28.45 26.08 30.74
C ASN A 219 -29.20 27.33 31.22
N PRO A 220 -30.18 27.22 32.14
CA PRO A 220 -30.76 28.38 32.78
C PRO A 220 -30.12 28.68 34.14
N VAL A 221 -30.09 29.97 34.46
CA VAL A 221 -30.03 30.61 35.79
C VAL A 221 -28.65 30.72 36.48
N LYS A 222 -28.08 31.94 36.51
CA LYS A 222 -28.20 32.87 37.65
C LYS A 222 -27.65 34.26 37.32
N ASN A 223 -28.44 35.24 37.77
CA ASN A 223 -28.32 36.67 37.57
C ASN A 223 -27.79 37.30 38.87
N GLN A 224 -26.61 37.92 38.85
CA GLN A 224 -26.13 38.97 39.77
C GLN A 224 -25.12 39.81 38.95
N ARG A 225 -25.50 40.96 38.39
CA ARG A 225 -25.41 42.31 38.99
C ARG A 225 -24.15 42.52 39.85
N ASN A 226 -23.13 43.19 39.30
CA ASN A 226 -22.68 44.55 39.69
C ASN A 226 -21.35 44.96 38.99
N GLU A 227 -21.42 46.09 38.26
CA GLU A 227 -20.48 47.26 38.27
C GLU A 227 -18.96 47.01 38.07
N VAL A 228 -18.24 47.46 37.03
CA VAL A 228 -17.96 48.84 36.54
C VAL A 228 -17.95 49.84 37.70
N ARG A 229 -16.83 50.25 38.29
CA ARG A 229 -15.61 50.82 37.69
C ARG A 229 -14.51 50.87 38.75
#